data_AF-A0A9D4Y3K6-F1
#
_entry.id   AF-A0A9D4Y3K6-F1
#
_cell.length_a   1.000
_cell.length_b   1.000
_cell.length_c   1.000
_cell.angle_alpha   90.00
_cell.angle_beta   90.00
_cell.angle_gamma   90.00
#
_symmetry.space_group_name_H-M   'P 1'
#
loop_
_entity.id
_entity.type
_entity.pdbx_description
1 polymer ?
#
loop_
_entity_poly.entity_id
_entity_poly.type
_entity_poly.pdbx_seq_one_letter_code
_entity_poly.pdbx_strand_id
1 'polypeptide(L)'
;MGSEAMVPEWASEPCIMGIDEAGRGPVLGPMVGEDEFGYMLADILKENNVNNQVMRFDPGARTALAFVTLRSDGEREFMFYRNPSADMLLQEDELDLDLIRKAKIFHYGSISLITEPCKSAHIAAAKAAKDAGVFLSYDPNLRLPLWPSADSAREGILSIWETADIIKISEEEISFLTNGENPYDDAVVRKLFHPNLKLLLVTEGSEGCRYYTKEFSGRVKGMKVDAVDTTGAGDAFVAGILSQLATDLSLLHKEEQLRDSLKFANACGALTVTERGAIPALPTKETVLNALLEPVYIDTVGDPGKYEAKMSKNFPSIKFVVAKKADSLYPVVSGASIAAKVTRDRAARDWVLDETADNIHRNFGSGYPADPATKSWLENHKHSIFGFPTLVRFSWGTCSTYFKSGAEVLWS
;
A
#
# COMPACT_ATOMS: atom_id res chain seq x y z
N MET A 1 -9.29 16.58 25.82
CA MET A 1 -10.32 15.71 25.25
C MET A 1 -9.74 15.17 23.96
N GLY A 2 -9.35 13.90 23.96
CA GLY A 2 -8.73 13.28 22.79
C GLY A 2 -9.74 13.20 21.66
N SER A 3 -9.40 13.72 20.49
CA SER A 3 -10.13 13.41 19.27
C SER A 3 -9.86 11.94 18.95
N GLU A 4 -10.77 11.05 19.30
CA GLU A 4 -10.85 9.75 18.63
C GLU A 4 -10.96 10.06 17.15
N ALA A 5 -9.94 9.66 16.39
CA ALA A 5 -9.98 9.73 14.94
C ALA A 5 -11.17 8.86 14.51
N MET A 6 -12.25 9.51 14.05
CA MET A 6 -13.38 8.80 13.45
C MET A 6 -12.84 7.88 12.37
N VAL A 7 -13.02 6.58 12.60
CA VAL A 7 -12.80 5.56 11.58
C VAL A 7 -13.71 5.94 10.39
N PRO A 8 -13.15 6.15 9.18
CA PRO A 8 -13.95 6.52 8.01
C PRO A 8 -15.07 5.50 7.76
N GLU A 9 -16.20 5.95 7.22
CA GLU A 9 -17.40 5.13 6.98
C GLU A 9 -17.13 3.85 6.14
N TRP A 10 -16.15 3.89 5.24
CA TRP A 10 -15.71 2.72 4.46
C TRP A 10 -14.97 1.66 5.28
N ALA A 11 -14.48 1.99 6.48
CA ALA A 11 -13.88 1.08 7.44
C ALA A 11 -14.89 0.58 8.49
N SER A 12 -16.15 1.04 8.44
CA SER A 12 -17.26 0.51 9.24
C SER A 12 -18.12 -0.53 8.53
N GLU A 13 -17.95 -0.72 7.22
CA GLU A 13 -18.59 -1.82 6.49
C GLU A 13 -17.68 -3.05 6.48
N PRO A 14 -18.17 -4.24 6.90
CA PRO A 14 -17.39 -5.47 6.84
C PRO A 14 -17.00 -5.76 5.38
N CYS A 15 -15.72 -5.59 5.06
CA CYS A 15 -15.21 -5.99 3.76
C CYS A 15 -15.02 -7.51 3.72
N ILE A 16 -15.73 -8.17 2.83
CA ILE A 16 -15.59 -9.58 2.49
C ILE A 16 -14.42 -9.66 1.46
N MET A 17 -13.17 -9.47 1.90
CA MET A 17 -11.96 -9.62 1.04
C MET A 17 -11.57 -11.09 0.96
N GLY A 18 -11.40 -11.74 -0.20
CA GLY A 18 -11.09 -13.20 -0.34
C GLY A 18 -9.62 -13.60 -0.20
N ILE A 19 -9.38 -14.88 0.16
CA ILE A 19 -8.08 -15.53 0.43
C ILE A 19 -7.60 -16.34 -0.77
N ASP A 20 -6.33 -16.17 -1.15
CA ASP A 20 -5.51 -17.26 -1.69
C ASP A 20 -4.76 -17.95 -0.53
N GLU A 21 -4.42 -19.23 -0.70
CA GLU A 21 -3.77 -20.29 0.11
C GLU A 21 -2.96 -19.92 1.41
N ALA A 22 -2.75 -18.64 1.70
CA ALA A 22 -2.15 -18.02 2.88
C ALA A 22 -3.12 -17.24 3.81
N GLY A 23 -4.41 -17.58 3.93
CA GLY A 23 -5.16 -17.35 5.17
C GLY A 23 -5.65 -15.93 5.58
N ARG A 24 -6.13 -15.01 4.72
CA ARG A 24 -6.79 -13.71 5.14
C ARG A 24 -8.05 -13.15 4.39
N GLY A 25 -9.27 -13.66 4.62
CA GLY A 25 -10.50 -13.39 3.82
C GLY A 25 -11.55 -14.53 3.64
N PRO A 26 -12.85 -14.35 3.31
CA PRO A 26 -13.77 -15.49 3.32
C PRO A 26 -13.38 -16.48 2.23
N VAL A 27 -12.98 -17.64 2.69
CA VAL A 27 -12.72 -18.78 1.85
C VAL A 27 -14.07 -19.42 1.54
N LEU A 28 -14.39 -19.58 0.27
CA LEU A 28 -15.39 -20.60 -0.07
C LEU A 28 -14.69 -21.95 -0.04
N GLY A 29 -14.88 -22.65 1.08
CA GLY A 29 -14.45 -24.03 1.28
C GLY A 29 -12.95 -24.25 1.52
N PRO A 30 -12.32 -23.66 2.57
CA PRO A 30 -11.19 -24.34 3.17
C PRO A 30 -11.81 -25.51 3.91
N MET A 31 -11.86 -26.65 3.24
CA MET A 31 -12.10 -27.87 3.96
C MET A 31 -10.80 -28.19 4.68
N VAL A 32 -10.81 -28.10 6.01
CA VAL A 32 -9.70 -28.50 6.87
C VAL A 32 -10.07 -29.79 7.60
N GLY A 33 -9.11 -30.47 8.18
CA GLY A 33 -9.41 -31.61 9.03
C GLY A 33 -10.10 -31.14 10.31
N GLU A 34 -10.96 -31.97 10.88
CA GLU A 34 -11.44 -31.81 12.27
C GLU A 34 -10.30 -32.18 13.25
N ASP A 35 -9.26 -31.35 13.24
CA ASP A 35 -8.02 -31.52 13.98
C ASP A 35 -7.44 -30.18 14.47
N GLU A 36 -6.44 -30.25 15.35
CA GLU A 36 -5.82 -29.06 15.97
C GLU A 36 -5.25 -28.08 14.95
N PHE A 37 -4.79 -28.55 13.78
CA PHE A 37 -4.32 -27.66 12.72
C PHE A 37 -5.49 -26.94 12.04
N GLY A 38 -6.60 -27.64 11.82
CA GLY A 38 -7.83 -27.04 11.29
C GLY A 38 -8.40 -25.96 12.22
N TYR A 39 -8.46 -26.24 13.53
CA TYR A 39 -8.91 -25.26 14.52
C TYR A 39 -7.97 -24.07 14.63
N MET A 40 -6.64 -24.31 14.62
CA MET A 40 -5.65 -23.24 14.58
C MET A 40 -5.85 -22.31 13.38
N LEU A 41 -6.09 -22.85 12.18
CA LEU A 41 -6.35 -22.04 10.99
C LEU A 41 -7.65 -21.23 11.16
N ALA A 42 -8.71 -21.83 11.68
CA ALA A 42 -9.98 -21.13 11.91
C ALA A 42 -9.82 -19.97 12.91
N ASP A 43 -9.04 -20.16 13.97
CA ASP A 43 -8.74 -19.11 14.95
C ASP A 43 -7.91 -17.98 14.35
N ILE A 44 -6.87 -18.30 13.56
CA ILE A 44 -6.08 -17.29 12.84
C ILE A 44 -6.98 -16.43 11.94
N LEU A 45 -7.91 -17.04 11.20
CA LEU A 45 -8.87 -16.29 10.40
C LEU A 45 -9.71 -15.34 11.26
N LYS A 46 -10.24 -15.84 12.37
CA LYS A 46 -11.07 -15.06 13.29
C LYS A 46 -10.31 -13.89 13.92
N GLU A 47 -9.07 -14.12 14.37
CA GLU A 47 -8.18 -13.08 14.92
C GLU A 47 -7.88 -11.97 13.90
N ASN A 48 -7.86 -12.31 12.61
CA ASN A 48 -7.67 -11.37 11.51
C ASN A 48 -8.99 -10.79 10.96
N ASN A 49 -10.11 -10.93 11.68
CA ASN A 49 -11.44 -10.44 11.32
C ASN A 49 -11.95 -10.97 9.97
N VAL A 50 -11.58 -12.20 9.64
CA VAL A 50 -12.03 -12.89 8.44
C VAL A 50 -13.33 -13.62 8.74
N ASN A 51 -14.35 -13.44 7.88
CA ASN A 51 -15.56 -14.26 7.96
C ASN A 51 -15.23 -15.71 7.53
N ASN A 52 -15.21 -16.63 8.49
CA ASN A 52 -14.93 -18.04 8.29
C ASN A 52 -16.16 -18.95 8.47
N GLN A 53 -17.39 -18.41 8.44
CA GLN A 53 -18.63 -19.18 8.66
C GLN A 53 -18.83 -20.34 7.67
N VAL A 54 -18.25 -20.21 6.48
CA VAL A 54 -18.32 -21.21 5.41
C VAL A 54 -17.15 -22.20 5.42
N MET A 55 -16.27 -22.11 6.42
CA MET A 55 -15.22 -23.11 6.66
C MET A 55 -15.86 -24.47 6.96
N ARG A 56 -15.27 -25.53 6.40
CA ARG A 56 -15.73 -26.91 6.58
C ARG A 56 -14.65 -27.71 7.31
N PHE A 57 -15.09 -28.60 8.18
CA PHE A 57 -14.22 -29.49 8.94
C PHE A 57 -14.56 -30.92 8.55
N ASP A 58 -13.60 -31.63 7.99
CA ASP A 58 -13.75 -33.03 7.59
C ASP A 58 -13.27 -33.95 8.73
N PRO A 59 -14.12 -34.83 9.26
CA PRO A 59 -13.74 -35.75 10.35
C PRO A 59 -12.88 -36.93 9.89
N GLY A 60 -12.82 -37.20 8.58
CA GLY A 60 -12.16 -38.37 7.97
C GLY A 60 -10.76 -38.09 7.41
N ALA A 61 -10.45 -36.83 7.11
CA ALA A 61 -9.18 -36.39 6.53
C ALA A 61 -8.45 -35.39 7.44
N ARG A 62 -7.14 -35.27 7.24
CA ARG A 62 -6.29 -34.34 8.01
C ARG A 62 -6.14 -33.01 7.28
N THR A 63 -5.90 -31.96 8.05
CA THR A 63 -5.46 -30.68 7.50
C THR A 63 -4.12 -30.84 6.76
N ALA A 64 -4.01 -30.26 5.56
CA ALA A 64 -2.79 -30.31 4.77
C ALA A 64 -1.63 -29.63 5.49
N LEU A 65 -0.44 -30.22 5.39
CA LEU A 65 0.79 -29.63 5.91
C LEU A 65 1.81 -29.43 4.79
N ALA A 66 2.48 -28.29 4.81
CA ALA A 66 3.63 -28.01 3.96
C ALA A 66 4.86 -27.81 4.83
N PHE A 67 5.88 -28.64 4.64
CA PHE A 67 7.18 -28.46 5.25
C PHE A 67 8.07 -27.68 4.31
N VAL A 68 8.64 -26.60 4.82
CA VAL A 68 9.55 -25.74 4.07
C VAL A 68 10.95 -25.98 4.59
N THR A 69 11.84 -26.47 3.72
CA THR A 69 13.27 -26.61 4.01
C THR A 69 14.06 -25.62 3.16
N LEU A 70 15.15 -25.10 3.73
CA LEU A 70 16.14 -24.33 3.00
C LEU A 70 17.22 -25.29 2.53
N ARG A 71 17.39 -25.41 1.22
CA ARG A 71 18.50 -26.15 0.62
C ARG A 71 19.82 -25.41 0.86
N SER A 72 20.92 -26.12 0.68
CA SER A 72 22.28 -25.57 0.89
C SER A 72 22.64 -24.42 -0.05
N ASP A 73 21.97 -24.32 -1.19
CA ASP A 73 22.07 -23.21 -2.16
C ASP A 73 21.19 -22.00 -1.79
N GLY A 74 20.41 -22.09 -0.71
CA GLY A 74 19.48 -21.05 -0.26
C GLY A 74 18.09 -21.15 -0.88
N GLU A 75 17.87 -22.05 -1.85
CA GLU A 75 16.56 -22.27 -2.45
C GLU A 75 15.62 -23.00 -1.50
N ARG A 76 14.31 -22.70 -1.58
CA ARG A 76 13.31 -23.41 -0.78
C ARG A 76 12.89 -24.69 -1.47
N GLU A 77 12.73 -25.73 -0.66
CA GLU A 77 12.07 -26.96 -1.07
C GLU A 77 10.81 -27.16 -0.22
N PHE A 78 9.70 -27.40 -0.90
CA PHE A 78 8.39 -27.64 -0.28
C PHE A 78 8.08 -29.13 -0.32
N MET A 79 7.83 -29.72 0.84
CA MET A 79 7.33 -31.09 0.97
C MET A 79 5.91 -31.06 1.51
N PHE A 80 4.96 -31.57 0.72
CA PHE A 80 3.53 -31.53 1.05
C PHE A 80 3.04 -32.86 1.60
N TYR A 81 2.46 -32.83 2.80
CA TYR A 81 1.68 -33.92 3.38
C TYR A 81 0.21 -33.67 3.07
N ARG A 82 -0.19 -34.15 1.89
CA ARG A 82 -1.45 -33.80 1.22
C ARG A 82 -1.99 -35.00 0.42
N ASN A 83 -2.28 -36.14 1.07
CA ASN A 83 -2.80 -37.34 0.36
C ASN A 83 -3.60 -38.36 1.23
N PRO A 84 -4.94 -38.32 1.18
CA PRO A 84 -5.74 -37.14 0.95
C PRO A 84 -5.71 -36.25 2.20
N SER A 85 -5.67 -34.94 1.99
CA SER A 85 -5.99 -33.95 3.01
C SER A 85 -7.39 -33.39 2.76
N ALA A 86 -7.96 -32.76 3.77
CA ALA A 86 -9.33 -32.29 3.76
C ALA A 86 -9.63 -31.30 2.61
N ASP A 87 -8.68 -30.43 2.24
CA ASP A 87 -8.85 -29.44 1.15
C ASP A 87 -9.06 -30.08 -0.23
N MET A 88 -8.70 -31.36 -0.38
CA MET A 88 -8.91 -32.13 -1.62
C MET A 88 -10.34 -32.68 -1.74
N LEU A 89 -11.12 -32.66 -0.65
CA LEU A 89 -12.37 -33.40 -0.54
C LEU A 89 -13.63 -32.52 -0.61
N LEU A 90 -13.48 -31.21 -0.78
CA LEU A 90 -14.61 -30.29 -0.93
C LEU A 90 -15.52 -30.72 -2.10
N GLN A 91 -16.81 -30.84 -1.83
CA GLN A 91 -17.83 -31.18 -2.81
C GLN A 91 -18.70 -29.97 -3.20
N GLU A 92 -19.36 -30.07 -4.35
CA GLU A 92 -20.21 -29.01 -4.89
C GLU A 92 -21.41 -28.69 -3.98
N ASP A 93 -21.99 -29.68 -3.32
CA ASP A 93 -23.14 -29.52 -2.42
C ASP A 93 -22.78 -28.88 -1.06
N GLU A 94 -21.50 -28.74 -0.76
CA GLU A 94 -21.00 -28.07 0.45
C GLU A 94 -20.76 -26.57 0.25
N LEU A 95 -20.84 -26.10 -1.01
CA LEU A 95 -20.67 -24.71 -1.39
C LEU A 95 -21.83 -23.83 -0.92
N ASP A 96 -21.51 -22.71 -0.28
CA ASP A 96 -22.49 -21.67 0.01
C ASP A 96 -22.68 -20.75 -1.20
N LEU A 97 -23.51 -21.19 -2.15
CA LEU A 97 -23.78 -20.47 -3.39
C LEU A 97 -24.33 -19.06 -3.17
N ASP A 98 -25.06 -18.81 -2.08
CA ASP A 98 -25.62 -17.50 -1.79
C ASP A 98 -24.55 -16.51 -1.33
N LEU A 99 -23.54 -16.97 -0.60
CA LEU A 99 -22.37 -16.16 -0.27
C LEU A 99 -21.55 -15.87 -1.53
N ILE A 100 -21.32 -16.87 -2.39
CA ILE A 100 -20.55 -16.68 -3.65
C ILE A 100 -21.15 -15.54 -4.47
N ARG A 101 -22.47 -15.58 -4.69
CA ARG A 101 -23.18 -14.61 -5.54
C ARG A 101 -23.19 -13.19 -4.98
N LYS A 102 -22.89 -13.00 -3.69
CA LYS A 102 -22.83 -11.69 -3.03
C LYS A 102 -21.41 -11.10 -3.03
N ALA A 103 -20.39 -11.87 -3.41
CA ALA A 103 -19.03 -11.39 -3.45
C ALA A 103 -18.86 -10.29 -4.51
N LYS A 104 -17.92 -9.36 -4.28
CA LYS A 104 -17.49 -8.41 -5.32
C LYS A 104 -16.45 -9.02 -6.24
N ILE A 105 -15.52 -9.77 -5.65
CA ILE A 105 -14.44 -10.47 -6.32
C ILE A 105 -14.37 -11.88 -5.75
N PHE A 106 -14.29 -12.88 -6.62
CA PHE A 106 -14.06 -14.28 -6.27
C PHE A 106 -12.65 -14.64 -6.74
N HIS A 107 -11.75 -14.88 -5.78
CA HIS A 107 -10.35 -15.21 -6.04
C HIS A 107 -10.12 -16.72 -5.89
N TYR A 108 -9.26 -17.29 -6.74
CA TYR A 108 -8.94 -18.72 -6.72
C TYR A 108 -7.54 -19.00 -7.28
N GLY A 109 -6.99 -20.15 -6.89
CA GLY A 109 -5.72 -20.69 -7.40
C GLY A 109 -5.87 -22.04 -8.12
N SER A 110 -4.75 -22.60 -8.59
CA SER A 110 -4.79 -23.82 -9.42
C SER A 110 -4.80 -25.14 -8.64
N ILE A 111 -4.42 -25.16 -7.36
CA ILE A 111 -4.28 -26.41 -6.59
C ILE A 111 -5.60 -27.18 -6.47
N SER A 112 -6.71 -26.48 -6.34
CA SER A 112 -8.05 -27.07 -6.31
C SER A 112 -8.46 -27.76 -7.62
N LEU A 113 -7.72 -27.54 -8.73
CA LEU A 113 -8.00 -28.17 -10.02
C LEU A 113 -7.33 -29.54 -10.20
N ILE A 114 -6.51 -29.97 -9.23
CA ILE A 114 -5.66 -31.16 -9.36
C ILE A 114 -6.47 -32.45 -9.24
N THR A 115 -7.34 -32.55 -8.23
CA THR A 115 -8.05 -33.78 -7.88
C THR A 115 -9.55 -33.58 -7.69
N GLU A 116 -10.32 -34.60 -8.04
CA GLU A 116 -11.74 -34.69 -7.64
C GLU A 116 -11.87 -35.09 -6.16
N PRO A 117 -12.94 -34.68 -5.47
CA PRO A 117 -14.09 -33.88 -5.95
C PRO A 117 -13.85 -32.36 -5.98
N CYS A 118 -12.76 -31.87 -5.39
CA CYS A 118 -12.49 -30.44 -5.23
C CYS A 118 -12.45 -29.68 -6.56
N LYS A 119 -11.95 -30.31 -7.64
CA LYS A 119 -11.98 -29.73 -8.99
C LYS A 119 -13.39 -29.39 -9.46
N SER A 120 -14.33 -30.32 -9.32
CA SER A 120 -15.73 -30.08 -9.69
C SER A 120 -16.35 -28.97 -8.85
N ALA A 121 -16.10 -28.98 -7.53
CA ALA A 121 -16.58 -27.92 -6.63
C ALA A 121 -16.03 -26.54 -7.00
N HIS A 122 -14.73 -26.44 -7.31
CA HIS A 122 -14.11 -25.19 -7.76
C HIS A 122 -14.77 -24.66 -9.04
N ILE A 123 -14.96 -25.52 -10.04
CA ILE A 123 -15.57 -25.11 -11.31
C ILE A 123 -17.01 -24.63 -11.09
N ALA A 124 -17.78 -25.32 -10.25
CA ALA A 124 -19.13 -24.91 -9.88
C ALA A 124 -19.15 -23.55 -9.15
N ALA A 125 -18.22 -23.33 -8.22
CA ALA A 125 -18.07 -22.07 -7.49
C ALA A 125 -17.75 -20.90 -8.43
N ALA A 126 -16.73 -21.06 -9.30
CA ALA A 126 -16.34 -20.05 -10.27
C ALA A 126 -17.48 -19.75 -11.26
N LYS A 127 -18.24 -20.77 -11.68
CA LYS A 127 -19.42 -20.60 -12.53
C LYS A 127 -20.51 -19.80 -11.80
N ALA A 128 -20.83 -20.13 -10.55
CA ALA A 128 -21.84 -19.43 -9.77
C ALA A 128 -21.49 -17.95 -9.56
N ALA A 129 -20.22 -17.65 -9.29
CA ALA A 129 -19.69 -16.29 -9.21
C ALA A 129 -19.87 -15.55 -10.56
N LYS A 130 -19.44 -16.16 -11.66
CA LYS A 130 -19.53 -15.57 -13.00
C LYS A 130 -20.96 -15.28 -13.42
N ASP A 131 -21.88 -16.23 -13.22
CA ASP A 131 -23.30 -16.09 -13.55
C ASP A 131 -23.97 -14.93 -12.77
N ALA A 132 -23.47 -14.63 -11.57
CA ALA A 132 -23.94 -13.51 -10.74
C ALA A 132 -23.25 -12.17 -11.04
N GLY A 133 -22.32 -12.13 -12.01
CA GLY A 133 -21.58 -10.92 -12.38
C GLY A 133 -20.45 -10.55 -11.41
N VAL A 134 -20.01 -11.49 -10.57
CA VAL A 134 -18.85 -11.34 -9.69
C VAL A 134 -17.57 -11.34 -10.52
N PHE A 135 -16.61 -10.48 -10.18
CA PHE A 135 -15.30 -10.47 -10.85
C PHE A 135 -14.48 -11.69 -10.45
N LEU A 136 -13.94 -12.39 -11.44
CA LEU A 136 -13.09 -13.55 -11.23
C LEU A 136 -11.62 -13.16 -11.21
N SER A 137 -10.92 -13.45 -10.11
CA SER A 137 -9.47 -13.24 -9.98
C SER A 137 -8.75 -14.58 -9.87
N TYR A 138 -7.71 -14.76 -10.69
CA TYR A 138 -6.96 -16.01 -10.75
C TYR A 138 -5.46 -15.78 -10.54
N ASP A 139 -4.87 -16.49 -9.58
CA ASP A 139 -3.42 -16.66 -9.45
C ASP A 139 -3.10 -18.16 -9.57
N PRO A 140 -2.52 -18.64 -10.68
CA PRO A 140 -2.20 -20.06 -10.83
C PRO A 140 -1.39 -20.61 -9.66
N ASN A 141 -0.52 -19.78 -9.07
CA ASN A 141 0.31 -20.09 -7.91
C ASN A 141 0.96 -21.49 -8.01
N LEU A 142 1.62 -21.77 -9.15
CA LEU A 142 2.04 -23.12 -9.53
C LEU A 142 2.81 -23.84 -8.42
N ARG A 143 2.31 -25.02 -8.02
CA ARG A 143 3.01 -25.99 -7.16
C ARG A 143 3.28 -27.28 -7.90
N LEU A 144 4.27 -27.24 -8.80
CA LEU A 144 4.58 -28.36 -9.70
C LEU A 144 4.66 -29.74 -9.00
N PRO A 145 5.23 -29.90 -7.78
CA PRO A 145 5.25 -31.20 -7.09
C PRO A 145 3.89 -31.81 -6.75
N LEU A 146 2.81 -31.02 -6.73
CA LEU A 146 1.45 -31.52 -6.47
C LEU A 146 0.77 -32.07 -7.73
N TRP A 147 1.29 -31.73 -8.91
CA TRP A 147 0.71 -32.14 -10.18
C TRP A 147 1.31 -33.47 -10.67
N PRO A 148 0.52 -34.34 -11.33
CA PRO A 148 1.03 -35.59 -11.90
C PRO A 148 2.19 -35.41 -12.88
N SER A 149 2.19 -34.30 -13.62
CA SER A 149 3.24 -33.91 -14.57
C SER A 149 3.18 -32.40 -14.88
N ALA A 150 4.26 -31.86 -15.43
CA ALA A 150 4.29 -30.48 -15.93
C ALA A 150 3.21 -30.21 -17.00
N ASP A 151 2.95 -31.18 -17.87
CA ASP A 151 1.91 -31.06 -18.90
C ASP A 151 0.52 -31.01 -18.27
N SER A 152 0.24 -31.88 -17.29
CA SER A 152 -1.04 -31.86 -16.55
C SER A 152 -1.25 -30.56 -15.78
N ALA A 153 -0.18 -29.97 -15.23
CA ALA A 153 -0.23 -28.68 -14.55
C ALA A 153 -0.57 -27.56 -15.53
N ARG A 154 0.07 -27.54 -16.69
CA ARG A 154 -0.21 -26.57 -17.74
C ARG A 154 -1.64 -26.69 -18.26
N GLU A 155 -2.09 -27.90 -18.58
CA GLU A 155 -3.46 -28.17 -19.03
C GLU A 155 -4.48 -27.76 -17.96
N GLY A 156 -4.24 -28.12 -16.70
CA GLY A 156 -5.10 -27.76 -15.57
C GLY A 156 -5.18 -26.25 -15.37
N ILE A 157 -4.03 -25.58 -15.32
CA ILE A 157 -3.96 -24.12 -15.17
C ILE A 157 -4.69 -23.40 -16.30
N LEU A 158 -4.49 -23.85 -17.55
CA LEU A 158 -5.08 -23.22 -18.73
C LEU A 158 -6.57 -23.56 -18.91
N SER A 159 -7.06 -24.66 -18.31
CA SER A 159 -8.45 -25.12 -18.48
C SER A 159 -9.51 -24.11 -18.04
N ILE A 160 -9.17 -23.22 -17.10
CA ILE A 160 -10.03 -22.15 -16.62
C ILE A 160 -9.50 -20.75 -16.96
N TRP A 161 -8.46 -20.64 -17.81
CA TRP A 161 -7.78 -19.37 -18.07
C TRP A 161 -8.74 -18.28 -18.56
N GLU A 162 -9.59 -18.62 -19.53
CA GLU A 162 -10.52 -17.68 -20.16
C GLU A 162 -11.70 -17.27 -19.28
N THR A 163 -11.84 -17.88 -18.10
CA THR A 163 -12.93 -17.53 -17.17
C THR A 163 -12.61 -16.26 -16.38
N ALA A 164 -11.32 -15.99 -16.13
CA ALA A 164 -10.87 -14.92 -15.25
C ALA A 164 -11.06 -13.51 -15.85
N ASP A 165 -11.38 -12.55 -14.99
CA ASP A 165 -11.37 -11.12 -15.30
C ASP A 165 -10.02 -10.48 -14.96
N ILE A 166 -9.35 -11.01 -13.94
CA ILE A 166 -8.06 -10.55 -13.45
C ILE A 166 -7.16 -11.76 -13.30
N ILE A 167 -5.98 -11.72 -13.90
CA ILE A 167 -4.96 -12.77 -13.74
C ILE A 167 -3.70 -12.14 -13.18
N LYS A 168 -3.09 -12.77 -12.19
CA LYS A 168 -1.72 -12.49 -11.78
C LYS A 168 -0.86 -13.73 -12.05
N ILE A 169 0.33 -13.51 -12.58
CA ILE A 169 1.35 -14.52 -12.80
C ILE A 169 2.75 -13.99 -12.46
N SER A 170 3.70 -14.88 -12.22
CA SER A 170 5.12 -14.55 -12.11
C SER A 170 5.88 -14.72 -13.42
N GLU A 171 7.12 -14.26 -13.46
CA GLU A 171 8.05 -14.49 -14.57
C GLU A 171 8.36 -15.98 -14.80
N GLU A 172 8.46 -16.76 -13.72
CA GLU A 172 8.62 -18.21 -13.78
C GLU A 172 7.38 -18.89 -14.35
N GLU A 173 6.18 -18.42 -13.98
CA GLU A 173 4.92 -18.95 -14.50
C GLU A 173 4.73 -18.61 -15.98
N ILE A 174 5.15 -17.43 -16.45
CA ILE A 174 5.15 -17.12 -17.89
C ILE A 174 6.06 -18.10 -18.63
N SER A 175 7.29 -18.26 -18.16
CA SER A 175 8.26 -19.18 -18.74
C SER A 175 7.71 -20.60 -18.75
N PHE A 176 7.10 -21.02 -17.64
CA PHE A 176 6.46 -22.31 -17.53
C PHE A 176 5.37 -22.46 -18.57
N LEU A 177 4.34 -21.59 -18.58
CA LEU A 177 3.12 -21.67 -19.40
C LEU A 177 3.38 -21.52 -20.91
N THR A 178 4.46 -20.85 -21.29
CA THR A 178 4.84 -20.61 -22.70
C THR A 178 5.88 -21.60 -23.24
N ASN A 179 6.27 -22.62 -22.46
CA ASN A 179 7.30 -23.61 -22.81
C ASN A 179 8.70 -22.99 -23.00
N GLY A 180 9.06 -22.05 -22.12
CA GLY A 180 10.39 -21.45 -22.05
C GLY A 180 10.58 -20.21 -22.92
N GLU A 181 9.51 -19.57 -23.40
CA GLU A 181 9.65 -18.25 -24.04
C GLU A 181 10.13 -17.19 -23.03
N ASN A 182 10.74 -16.11 -23.53
CA ASN A 182 11.29 -15.06 -22.69
C ASN A 182 10.18 -14.33 -21.90
N PRO A 183 10.14 -14.41 -20.56
CA PRO A 183 9.07 -13.80 -19.78
C PRO A 183 9.09 -12.27 -19.84
N TYR A 184 10.22 -11.64 -20.17
CA TYR A 184 10.36 -10.18 -20.23
C TYR A 184 9.95 -9.57 -21.58
N ASP A 185 9.60 -10.40 -22.57
CA ASP A 185 9.07 -9.95 -23.85
C ASP A 185 7.55 -9.68 -23.73
N ASP A 186 7.14 -8.43 -23.94
CA ASP A 186 5.73 -8.04 -23.88
C ASP A 186 4.88 -8.76 -24.94
N ALA A 187 5.45 -9.16 -26.08
CA ALA A 187 4.74 -9.93 -27.09
C ALA A 187 4.41 -11.35 -26.61
N VAL A 188 5.30 -11.96 -25.81
CA VAL A 188 5.08 -13.28 -25.18
C VAL A 188 3.96 -13.17 -24.14
N VAL A 189 4.05 -12.20 -23.24
CA VAL A 189 3.04 -11.99 -22.19
C VAL A 189 1.66 -11.70 -22.80
N ARG A 190 1.60 -10.92 -23.88
CA ARG A 190 0.34 -10.62 -24.57
C ARG A 190 -0.37 -11.84 -25.15
N LYS A 191 0.33 -12.96 -25.42
CA LYS A 191 -0.33 -14.22 -25.82
C LYS A 191 -1.20 -14.81 -24.71
N LEU A 192 -0.87 -14.53 -23.46
CA LEU A 192 -1.62 -14.96 -22.27
C LEU A 192 -2.81 -14.02 -21.96
N PHE A 193 -2.93 -12.89 -22.67
CA PHE A 193 -4.03 -11.95 -22.52
C PHE A 193 -5.22 -12.37 -23.40
N HIS A 194 -6.25 -12.97 -22.82
CA HIS A 194 -7.45 -13.38 -23.56
C HIS A 194 -8.47 -12.23 -23.71
N PRO A 195 -9.41 -12.29 -24.67
CA PRO A 195 -10.32 -11.17 -24.98
C PRO A 195 -11.25 -10.73 -23.84
N ASN A 196 -11.54 -11.61 -22.88
CA ASN A 196 -12.40 -11.30 -21.73
C ASN A 196 -11.61 -10.71 -20.56
N LEU A 197 -10.28 -10.80 -20.58
CA LEU A 197 -9.43 -10.35 -19.49
C LEU A 197 -9.49 -8.81 -19.38
N LYS A 198 -9.64 -8.33 -18.15
CA LYS A 198 -9.65 -6.90 -17.84
C LYS A 198 -8.28 -6.44 -17.36
N LEU A 199 -7.56 -7.29 -16.62
CA LEU A 199 -6.24 -6.99 -16.09
C LEU A 199 -5.36 -8.24 -16.03
N LEU A 200 -4.18 -8.17 -16.64
CA LEU A 200 -3.10 -9.14 -16.45
C LEU A 200 -1.97 -8.47 -15.67
N LEU A 201 -1.55 -9.08 -14.57
CA LEU A 201 -0.46 -8.64 -13.72
C LEU A 201 0.69 -9.64 -13.82
N VAL A 202 1.91 -9.11 -13.98
CA VAL A 202 3.14 -9.90 -13.92
C VAL A 202 4.00 -9.39 -12.78
N THR A 203 4.23 -10.21 -11.77
CA THR A 203 5.13 -9.88 -10.65
C THR A 203 6.58 -10.22 -11.01
N GLU A 204 7.51 -9.31 -10.73
CA GLU A 204 8.95 -9.38 -11.09
C GLU A 204 9.83 -9.23 -9.85
N GLY A 205 9.43 -9.89 -8.75
CA GLY A 205 10.11 -9.84 -7.46
C GLY A 205 10.42 -8.40 -7.01
N SER A 206 11.70 -8.11 -6.75
CA SER A 206 12.15 -6.80 -6.25
C SER A 206 12.08 -5.66 -7.28
N GLU A 207 11.82 -5.97 -8.56
CA GLU A 207 11.66 -4.96 -9.62
C GLU A 207 10.22 -4.43 -9.70
N GLY A 208 9.26 -5.10 -9.04
CA GLY A 208 7.86 -4.68 -8.93
C GLY A 208 6.95 -5.50 -9.82
N CYS A 209 6.18 -4.83 -10.67
CA CYS A 209 5.22 -5.51 -11.52
C CYS A 209 4.99 -4.83 -12.87
N ARG A 210 4.56 -5.62 -13.85
CA ARG A 210 3.96 -5.16 -15.11
C ARG A 210 2.45 -5.35 -15.06
N TYR A 211 1.73 -4.47 -15.75
CA TYR A 211 0.29 -4.55 -15.90
C TYR A 211 -0.09 -4.40 -17.36
N TYR A 212 -1.11 -5.14 -17.78
CA TYR A 212 -1.68 -5.09 -19.11
C TYR A 212 -3.20 -5.05 -19.00
N THR A 213 -3.82 -4.11 -19.71
CA THR A 213 -5.25 -4.04 -19.96
C THR A 213 -5.48 -3.98 -21.47
N LYS A 214 -6.75 -3.85 -21.89
CA LYS A 214 -7.08 -3.61 -23.30
C LYS A 214 -6.61 -2.25 -23.81
N GLU A 215 -6.58 -1.25 -22.93
CA GLU A 215 -6.37 0.17 -23.29
C GLU A 215 -4.92 0.60 -23.07
N PHE A 216 -4.30 0.13 -21.98
CA PHE A 216 -2.98 0.55 -21.56
C PHE A 216 -2.19 -0.60 -20.94
N SER A 217 -0.87 -0.44 -20.89
CA SER A 217 0.05 -1.36 -20.24
C SER A 217 1.28 -0.62 -19.77
N GLY A 218 1.92 -1.08 -18.71
CA GLY A 218 3.13 -0.44 -18.21
C GLY A 218 3.78 -1.20 -17.07
N ARG A 219 4.74 -0.53 -16.42
CA ARG A 219 5.48 -1.07 -15.27
C ARG A 219 5.34 -0.15 -14.06
N VAL A 220 5.31 -0.76 -12.88
CA VAL A 220 5.36 -0.08 -11.57
C VAL A 220 6.52 -0.67 -10.79
N LYS A 221 7.46 0.20 -10.41
CA LYS A 221 8.67 -0.21 -9.68
C LYS A 221 8.30 -0.82 -8.32
N GLY A 222 9.07 -1.83 -7.93
CA GLY A 222 8.99 -2.46 -6.62
C GLY A 222 9.56 -1.57 -5.53
N MET A 223 9.23 -1.91 -4.28
CA MET A 223 9.84 -1.32 -3.09
C MET A 223 11.03 -2.19 -2.68
N LYS A 224 12.21 -1.58 -2.56
CA LYS A 224 13.43 -2.28 -2.11
C LYS A 224 13.40 -2.44 -0.60
N VAL A 225 13.59 -3.67 -0.14
CA VAL A 225 13.62 -4.09 1.27
C VAL A 225 14.68 -5.19 1.44
N ASP A 226 15.11 -5.39 2.68
CA ASP A 226 15.97 -6.53 3.03
C ASP A 226 15.10 -7.76 3.27
N ALA A 227 15.10 -8.71 2.33
CA ALA A 227 14.26 -9.89 2.39
C ALA A 227 14.82 -10.91 3.40
N VAL A 228 13.96 -11.35 4.32
CA VAL A 228 14.20 -12.44 5.28
C VAL A 228 13.52 -13.71 4.81
N ASP A 229 12.26 -13.61 4.35
CA ASP A 229 11.47 -14.75 3.91
C ASP A 229 10.49 -14.34 2.80
N THR A 230 10.81 -14.65 1.54
CA THR A 230 9.90 -14.39 0.39
C THR A 230 8.58 -15.19 0.35
N THR A 231 8.30 -16.05 1.33
CA THR A 231 7.03 -16.80 1.40
C THR A 231 5.84 -15.84 1.56
N GLY A 232 4.80 -15.97 0.74
CA GLY A 232 3.59 -15.14 0.81
C GLY A 232 3.68 -13.77 0.14
N ALA A 233 4.81 -13.41 -0.50
CA ALA A 233 4.96 -12.12 -1.17
C ALA A 233 3.96 -11.92 -2.33
N GLY A 234 3.74 -12.98 -3.12
CA GLY A 234 2.76 -12.98 -4.21
C GLY A 234 1.34 -12.82 -3.70
N ASP A 235 0.97 -13.60 -2.68
CA ASP A 235 -0.34 -13.55 -2.04
C ASP A 235 -0.61 -12.17 -1.41
N ALA A 236 0.40 -11.57 -0.79
CA ALA A 236 0.36 -10.21 -0.26
C ALA A 236 0.14 -9.15 -1.35
N PHE A 237 0.81 -9.31 -2.50
CA PHE A 237 0.60 -8.44 -3.65
C PHE A 237 -0.84 -8.59 -4.18
N VAL A 238 -1.34 -9.81 -4.34
CA VAL A 238 -2.72 -10.10 -4.77
C VAL A 238 -3.73 -9.48 -3.81
N ALA A 239 -3.60 -9.74 -2.51
CA ALA A 239 -4.45 -9.14 -1.48
C ALA A 239 -4.41 -7.61 -1.54
N GLY A 240 -3.22 -7.04 -1.73
CA GLY A 240 -3.01 -5.60 -1.91
C GLY A 240 -3.82 -5.03 -3.07
N ILE A 241 -3.70 -5.58 -4.28
CA ILE A 241 -4.43 -5.07 -5.45
C ILE A 241 -5.94 -5.35 -5.37
N LEU A 242 -6.34 -6.54 -4.91
CA LEU A 242 -7.76 -6.91 -4.79
C LEU A 242 -8.47 -6.05 -3.74
N SER A 243 -7.78 -5.64 -2.66
CA SER A 243 -8.35 -4.71 -1.67
C SER A 243 -8.72 -3.35 -2.28
N GLN A 244 -7.89 -2.85 -3.21
CA GLN A 244 -8.16 -1.59 -3.91
C GLN A 244 -9.32 -1.76 -4.91
N LEU A 245 -9.29 -2.84 -5.70
CA LEU A 245 -10.33 -3.13 -6.69
C LEU A 245 -11.70 -3.44 -6.08
N ALA A 246 -11.75 -4.09 -4.92
CA ALA A 246 -12.99 -4.34 -4.19
C ALA A 246 -13.64 -3.03 -3.69
N THR A 247 -12.83 -1.99 -3.51
CA THR A 247 -13.30 -0.65 -3.14
C THR A 247 -13.77 0.11 -4.39
N ASP A 248 -13.00 0.12 -5.47
CA ASP A 248 -13.33 0.81 -6.71
C ASP A 248 -12.88 0.02 -7.95
N LEU A 249 -13.83 -0.61 -8.65
CA LEU A 249 -13.53 -1.32 -9.91
C LEU A 249 -13.25 -0.37 -11.08
N SER A 250 -13.58 0.92 -10.99
CA SER A 250 -13.29 1.89 -12.05
C SER A 250 -11.79 2.17 -12.21
N LEU A 251 -10.98 1.75 -11.24
CA LEU A 251 -9.52 1.77 -11.32
C LEU A 251 -9.00 1.02 -12.56
N LEU A 252 -9.71 -0.01 -13.03
CA LEU A 252 -9.36 -0.77 -14.23
C LEU A 252 -9.34 0.08 -15.52
N HIS A 253 -9.95 1.27 -15.50
CA HIS A 253 -10.04 2.21 -16.63
C HIS A 253 -9.30 3.52 -16.37
N LYS A 254 -8.59 3.65 -15.24
CA LYS A 254 -7.89 4.87 -14.82
C LYS A 254 -6.43 4.57 -14.55
N GLU A 255 -5.60 4.63 -15.59
CA GLU A 255 -4.20 4.18 -15.53
C GLU A 255 -3.42 4.77 -14.35
N GLU A 256 -3.52 6.08 -14.09
CA GLU A 256 -2.80 6.72 -12.99
C GLU A 256 -3.19 6.14 -11.62
N GLN A 257 -4.49 5.95 -11.37
CA GLN A 257 -4.99 5.42 -10.10
C GLN A 257 -4.73 3.91 -9.96
N LEU A 258 -4.76 3.16 -11.07
CA LEU A 258 -4.32 1.77 -11.09
C LEU A 258 -2.84 1.66 -10.72
N ARG A 259 -1.99 2.53 -11.27
CA ARG A 259 -0.56 2.55 -10.94
C ARG A 259 -0.32 2.82 -9.46
N ASP A 260 -1.11 3.69 -8.83
CA ASP A 260 -1.03 3.91 -7.38
C ASP A 260 -1.49 2.70 -6.57
N SER A 261 -2.55 2.02 -7.03
CA SER A 261 -3.01 0.75 -6.43
C SER A 261 -1.95 -0.36 -6.56
N LEU A 262 -1.21 -0.39 -7.67
CA LEU A 262 -0.11 -1.31 -7.88
C LEU A 262 1.13 -0.97 -7.05
N LYS A 263 1.40 0.32 -6.77
CA LYS A 263 2.42 0.70 -5.78
C LYS A 263 2.05 0.16 -4.39
N PHE A 264 0.77 0.27 -4.01
CA PHE A 264 0.26 -0.32 -2.78
C PHE A 264 0.44 -1.84 -2.74
N ALA A 265 0.08 -2.54 -3.81
CA ALA A 265 0.29 -3.99 -3.93
C ALA A 265 1.78 -4.39 -3.86
N ASN A 266 2.66 -3.69 -4.57
CA ASN A 266 4.11 -3.89 -4.50
C ASN A 266 4.65 -3.70 -3.08
N ALA A 267 4.16 -2.70 -2.36
CA ALA A 267 4.55 -2.45 -0.98
C ALA A 267 4.02 -3.55 -0.02
N CYS A 268 2.82 -4.09 -0.25
CA CYS A 268 2.32 -5.24 0.50
C CYS A 268 3.26 -6.45 0.33
N GLY A 269 3.61 -6.78 -0.92
CA GLY A 269 4.54 -7.86 -1.23
C GLY A 269 5.92 -7.63 -0.60
N ALA A 270 6.49 -6.43 -0.76
CA ALA A 270 7.80 -6.10 -0.21
C ALA A 270 7.84 -6.15 1.32
N LEU A 271 6.87 -5.57 2.01
CA LEU A 271 6.88 -5.59 3.48
C LEU A 271 6.69 -7.00 4.05
N THR A 272 5.90 -7.84 3.38
CA THR A 272 5.70 -9.25 3.80
C THR A 272 7.00 -10.04 3.82
N VAL A 273 7.96 -9.74 2.94
CA VAL A 273 9.22 -10.51 2.92
C VAL A 273 10.22 -10.12 4.01
N THR A 274 9.91 -9.10 4.82
CA THR A 274 10.83 -8.59 5.86
C THR A 274 10.76 -9.39 7.17
N GLU A 275 9.75 -10.24 7.33
CA GLU A 275 9.57 -11.12 8.49
C GLU A 275 9.33 -12.56 8.04
N ARG A 276 9.41 -13.53 8.96
CA ARG A 276 9.23 -14.96 8.64
C ARG A 276 7.75 -15.36 8.63
N GLY A 277 7.41 -16.21 7.67
CA GLY A 277 6.08 -16.80 7.51
C GLY A 277 5.11 -15.87 6.78
N ALA A 278 4.31 -16.44 5.87
CA ALA A 278 3.37 -15.69 5.05
C ALA A 278 2.36 -14.90 5.88
N ILE A 279 1.64 -15.59 6.78
CA ILE A 279 0.59 -14.93 7.57
C ILE A 279 1.20 -13.93 8.56
N PRO A 280 2.11 -14.27 9.48
CA PRO A 280 2.54 -13.31 10.51
C PRO A 280 3.14 -12.02 9.94
N ALA A 281 3.81 -12.09 8.79
CA ALA A 281 4.52 -10.98 8.18
C ALA A 281 3.65 -10.00 7.35
N LEU A 282 2.41 -10.38 7.03
CA LEU A 282 1.55 -9.57 6.16
C LEU A 282 1.21 -8.22 6.82
N PRO A 283 1.49 -7.09 6.15
CA PRO A 283 1.42 -5.77 6.75
C PRO A 283 -0.03 -5.28 6.91
N THR A 284 -0.23 -4.37 7.87
CA THR A 284 -1.49 -3.62 7.96
C THR A 284 -1.55 -2.55 6.87
N LYS A 285 -2.76 -2.08 6.51
CA LYS A 285 -2.95 -0.96 5.59
C LYS A 285 -2.17 0.28 6.05
N GLU A 286 -2.16 0.56 7.35
CA GLU A 286 -1.40 1.69 7.92
C GLU A 286 0.10 1.51 7.68
N THR A 287 0.66 0.33 7.95
CA THR A 287 2.07 0.02 7.70
C THR A 287 2.44 0.25 6.23
N VAL A 288 1.61 -0.22 5.30
CA VAL A 288 1.83 -0.06 3.85
C VAL A 288 1.80 1.42 3.46
N LEU A 289 0.77 2.16 3.90
CA LEU A 289 0.65 3.59 3.60
C LEU A 289 1.85 4.37 4.14
N ASN A 290 2.28 4.07 5.37
CA ASN A 290 3.45 4.70 5.98
C ASN A 290 4.74 4.40 5.20
N ALA A 291 4.92 3.17 4.71
CA ALA A 291 6.08 2.81 3.90
C ALA A 291 6.10 3.50 2.52
N LEU A 292 4.93 3.88 2.01
CA LEU A 292 4.79 4.62 0.75
C LEU A 292 4.93 6.13 0.90
N LEU A 293 4.92 6.66 2.13
CA LEU A 293 5.13 8.09 2.35
C LEU A 293 6.55 8.48 1.94
N GLU A 294 6.66 9.44 1.04
CA GLU A 294 7.94 10.09 0.79
C GLU A 294 8.42 10.80 2.05
N PRO A 295 9.75 10.88 2.27
CA PRO A 295 10.26 11.61 3.41
C PRO A 295 9.80 13.06 3.40
N VAL A 296 9.31 13.56 4.53
CA VAL A 296 9.01 14.97 4.70
C VAL A 296 10.30 15.72 4.96
N TYR A 297 10.69 16.55 4.00
CA TYR A 297 11.88 17.38 4.09
C TYR A 297 11.56 18.68 4.82
N ILE A 298 12.33 19.01 5.86
CA ILE A 298 12.13 20.21 6.69
C ILE A 298 13.40 21.06 6.68
N ASP A 299 13.23 22.35 6.37
CA ASP A 299 14.26 23.35 6.59
C ASP A 299 14.22 23.83 8.04
N THR A 300 15.30 23.61 8.78
CA THR A 300 15.39 24.04 10.18
C THR A 300 16.29 25.26 10.37
N VAL A 301 15.85 26.14 11.26
CA VAL A 301 16.66 27.27 11.77
C VAL A 301 17.58 26.81 12.91
N GLY A 302 17.28 25.66 13.53
CA GLY A 302 18.00 25.13 14.70
C GLY A 302 18.83 23.88 14.41
N ASP A 303 19.05 23.08 15.45
CA ASP A 303 19.77 21.81 15.33
C ASP A 303 18.91 20.76 14.61
N PRO A 304 19.35 20.21 13.45
CA PRO A 304 18.56 19.25 12.70
C PRO A 304 18.17 18.01 13.49
N GLY A 305 19.12 17.42 14.23
CA GLY A 305 18.87 16.19 14.99
C GLY A 305 17.81 16.36 16.08
N LYS A 306 17.80 17.49 16.79
CA LYS A 306 16.75 17.81 17.77
C LYS A 306 15.37 17.95 17.13
N TYR A 307 15.28 18.60 15.98
CA TYR A 307 14.01 18.78 15.28
C TYR A 307 13.53 17.47 14.66
N GLU A 308 14.42 16.68 14.07
CA GLU A 308 14.11 15.36 13.54
C GLU A 308 13.58 14.45 14.66
N ALA A 309 14.30 14.32 15.77
CA ALA A 309 13.85 13.53 16.92
C ALA A 309 12.49 13.99 17.46
N LYS A 310 12.25 15.32 17.50
CA LYS A 310 10.96 15.87 17.93
C LYS A 310 9.83 15.53 16.95
N MET A 311 10.07 15.66 15.64
CA MET A 311 9.07 15.37 14.62
C MET A 311 8.77 13.89 14.55
N SER A 312 9.78 13.03 14.51
CA SER A 312 9.63 11.57 14.52
C SER A 312 8.96 11.08 15.80
N LYS A 313 9.15 11.74 16.96
CA LYS A 313 8.40 11.42 18.18
C LYS A 313 6.91 11.75 18.08
N ASN A 314 6.58 12.90 17.47
CA ASN A 314 5.19 13.36 17.37
C ASN A 314 4.42 12.70 16.21
N PHE A 315 5.13 12.30 15.17
CA PHE A 315 4.60 11.70 13.95
C PHE A 315 5.44 10.46 13.60
N PRO A 316 5.32 9.36 14.38
CA PRO A 316 6.18 8.18 14.24
C PRO A 316 6.03 7.46 12.90
N SER A 317 4.92 7.67 12.20
CA SER A 317 4.62 7.12 10.88
C SER A 317 5.25 7.88 9.71
N ILE A 318 5.80 9.08 9.94
CA ILE A 318 6.37 9.92 8.88
C ILE A 318 7.88 9.91 8.99
N LYS A 319 8.57 9.59 7.89
CA LYS A 319 10.01 9.75 7.79
C LYS A 319 10.35 11.22 7.57
N PHE A 320 11.09 11.83 8.48
CA PHE A 320 11.54 13.21 8.32
C PHE A 320 12.99 13.27 7.85
N VAL A 321 13.29 14.23 6.98
CA VAL A 321 14.65 14.63 6.65
C VAL A 321 14.80 16.09 7.03
N VAL A 322 15.44 16.35 8.15
CA VAL A 322 15.63 17.71 8.64
C VAL A 322 17.03 18.17 8.28
N ALA A 323 17.15 19.31 7.60
CA ALA A 323 18.45 19.87 7.23
C ALA A 323 18.45 21.39 7.38
N LYS A 324 19.64 21.97 7.58
CA LYS A 324 19.84 23.41 7.44
C LYS A 324 19.92 23.75 5.95
N LYS A 325 19.25 24.82 5.52
CA LYS A 325 19.17 25.22 4.10
C LYS A 325 18.53 24.13 3.24
N ALA A 326 17.54 23.43 3.78
CA ALA A 326 16.85 22.36 3.05
C ALA A 326 16.18 22.90 1.78
N ASP A 327 15.76 24.17 1.78
CA ASP A 327 15.24 24.89 0.61
C ASP A 327 16.23 25.00 -0.57
N SER A 328 17.52 24.90 -0.29
CA SER A 328 18.61 24.90 -1.27
C SER A 328 19.06 23.49 -1.65
N LEU A 329 18.87 22.52 -0.74
CA LEU A 329 19.31 21.12 -0.91
C LEU A 329 18.26 20.26 -1.62
N TYR A 330 16.99 20.55 -1.42
CA TYR A 330 15.88 19.71 -1.87
C TYR A 330 14.88 20.55 -2.68
N PRO A 331 14.69 20.25 -3.99
CA PRO A 331 13.77 21.00 -4.86
C PRO A 331 12.35 21.12 -4.31
N VAL A 332 11.84 20.08 -3.65
CA VAL A 332 10.50 20.08 -3.03
C VAL A 332 10.38 21.13 -1.91
N VAL A 333 11.42 21.29 -1.09
CA VAL A 333 11.44 22.31 -0.03
C VAL A 333 11.60 23.71 -0.64
N SER A 334 12.37 23.83 -1.72
CA SER A 334 12.49 25.08 -2.48
C SER A 334 11.13 25.56 -3.00
N GLY A 335 10.38 24.66 -3.64
CA GLY A 335 9.02 24.93 -4.13
C GLY A 335 8.06 25.33 -3.00
N ALA A 336 8.08 24.60 -1.89
CA ALA A 336 7.28 24.92 -0.70
C ALA A 336 7.65 26.29 -0.10
N SER A 337 8.95 26.63 -0.05
CA SER A 337 9.46 27.92 0.44
C SER A 337 8.99 29.09 -0.43
N ILE A 338 8.97 28.91 -1.76
CA ILE A 338 8.42 29.90 -2.70
C ILE A 338 6.93 30.07 -2.46
N ALA A 339 6.16 28.97 -2.42
CA ALA A 339 4.72 29.01 -2.20
C ALA A 339 4.35 29.71 -0.89
N ALA A 340 5.08 29.42 0.19
CA ALA A 340 4.90 30.06 1.49
C ALA A 340 5.18 31.58 1.44
N LYS A 341 6.29 32.00 0.83
CA LYS A 341 6.64 33.43 0.68
C LYS A 341 5.62 34.18 -0.18
N VAL A 342 5.25 33.63 -1.33
CA VAL A 342 4.26 34.25 -2.23
C VAL A 342 2.89 34.35 -1.57
N THR A 343 2.47 33.32 -0.84
CA THR A 343 1.20 33.31 -0.08
C THR A 343 1.22 34.35 1.03
N ARG A 344 2.32 34.43 1.80
CA ARG A 344 2.54 35.48 2.81
C ARG A 344 2.46 36.87 2.18
N ASP A 345 3.17 37.10 1.09
CA ASP A 345 3.22 38.42 0.44
C ASP A 345 1.86 38.82 -0.15
N ARG A 346 1.05 37.85 -0.60
CA ARG A 346 -0.35 38.09 -0.95
C ARG A 346 -1.19 38.45 0.26
N ALA A 347 -1.12 37.68 1.34
CA ALA A 347 -1.88 37.95 2.56
C ALA A 347 -1.49 39.31 3.19
N ALA A 348 -0.20 39.66 3.17
CA ALA A 348 0.30 40.92 3.71
C ALA A 348 -0.14 42.15 2.89
N ARG A 349 -0.34 42.02 1.58
CA ARG A 349 -0.85 43.12 0.73
C ARG A 349 -2.26 43.53 1.16
N ASP A 350 -3.11 42.55 1.41
CA ASP A 350 -4.52 42.76 1.74
C ASP A 350 -4.75 42.92 3.26
N TRP A 351 -3.70 42.81 4.07
CA TRP A 351 -3.80 42.97 5.51
C TRP A 351 -4.11 44.42 5.90
N VAL A 352 -5.08 44.60 6.79
CA VAL A 352 -5.39 45.89 7.42
C VAL A 352 -4.67 45.92 8.76
N LEU A 353 -3.66 46.79 8.85
CA LEU A 353 -2.88 47.01 10.05
C LEU A 353 -3.57 48.05 10.93
N ASP A 354 -3.59 47.86 12.25
CA ASP A 354 -4.17 48.82 13.19
C ASP A 354 -3.50 50.21 13.04
N GLU A 355 -2.20 50.22 12.69
CA GLU A 355 -1.38 51.40 12.45
C GLU A 355 -1.76 52.20 11.19
N THR A 356 -2.63 51.66 10.32
CA THR A 356 -3.20 52.47 9.23
C THR A 356 -4.18 53.54 9.73
N ALA A 357 -4.64 53.47 10.99
CA ALA A 357 -5.35 54.55 11.65
C ALA A 357 -4.47 55.78 11.95
N ASP A 358 -3.14 55.60 12.05
CA ASP A 358 -2.18 56.64 12.45
C ASP A 358 -1.45 57.31 11.27
N ASN A 359 -1.95 57.16 10.02
CA ASN A 359 -1.32 57.68 8.79
C ASN A 359 0.11 57.15 8.52
N ILE A 360 0.48 56.00 9.08
CA ILE A 360 1.79 55.39 8.86
C ILE A 360 1.86 54.74 7.47
N HIS A 361 2.79 55.21 6.62
CA HIS A 361 2.93 54.72 5.25
C HIS A 361 3.39 53.26 5.19
N ARG A 362 2.75 52.45 4.33
CA ARG A 362 3.02 51.01 4.14
C ARG A 362 4.34 50.65 3.44
N ASN A 363 5.23 51.61 3.16
CA ASN A 363 6.49 51.37 2.47
C ASN A 363 7.60 50.91 3.44
N PHE A 364 7.31 49.93 4.31
CA PHE A 364 8.25 49.41 5.30
C PHE A 364 9.27 48.39 4.75
N GLY A 365 9.27 48.16 3.44
CA GLY A 365 10.16 47.21 2.79
C GLY A 365 9.81 45.75 3.10
N SER A 366 10.81 44.87 3.01
CA SER A 366 10.72 43.42 3.16
C SER A 366 10.77 42.91 4.60
N GLY A 367 11.14 43.75 5.57
CA GLY A 367 11.38 43.36 6.96
C GLY A 367 12.75 42.73 7.22
N TYR A 368 13.56 42.46 6.20
CA TYR A 368 14.89 41.87 6.38
C TYR A 368 15.93 42.92 6.82
N PRO A 369 16.89 42.56 7.68
CA PRO A 369 17.93 43.48 8.14
C PRO A 369 18.84 44.03 7.03
N ALA A 370 18.89 43.38 5.87
CA ALA A 370 19.71 43.81 4.74
C ALA A 370 19.00 44.81 3.82
N ASP A 371 17.68 44.96 3.92
CA ASP A 371 16.89 45.77 3.00
C ASP A 371 16.96 47.27 3.37
N PRO A 372 17.46 48.15 2.45
CA PRO A 372 17.55 49.58 2.71
C PRO A 372 16.20 50.25 3.00
N ALA A 373 15.11 49.80 2.36
CA ALA A 373 13.77 50.35 2.59
C ALA A 373 13.29 50.05 4.01
N THR A 374 13.54 48.82 4.48
CA THR A 374 13.23 48.40 5.86
C THR A 374 14.01 49.25 6.88
N LYS A 375 15.32 49.47 6.67
CA LYS A 375 16.14 50.29 7.57
C LYS A 375 15.65 51.74 7.65
N SER A 376 15.42 52.36 6.49
CA SER A 376 14.97 53.75 6.41
C SER A 376 13.60 53.93 7.07
N TRP A 377 12.69 52.97 6.86
CA TRP A 377 11.38 53.03 7.48
C TRP A 377 11.46 52.93 9.01
N LEU A 378 12.27 52.01 9.54
CA LEU A 378 12.49 51.88 10.98
C LEU A 378 13.04 53.19 11.58
N GLU A 379 14.02 53.83 10.95
CA GLU A 379 14.54 55.12 11.45
C GLU A 379 13.49 56.22 11.51
N ASN A 380 12.66 56.33 10.49
CA ASN A 380 11.64 57.39 10.41
C ASN A 380 10.46 57.18 11.36
N HIS A 381 10.23 55.96 11.84
CA HIS A 381 9.06 55.61 12.66
C HIS A 381 9.44 55.15 14.07
N LYS A 382 10.68 55.41 14.51
CA LYS A 382 11.12 55.16 15.88
C LYS A 382 10.78 56.34 16.79
N HIS A 383 9.89 56.12 17.74
CA HIS A 383 9.65 57.04 18.85
C HIS A 383 10.82 57.01 19.85
N SER A 384 11.24 58.19 20.31
CA SER A 384 12.37 58.34 21.24
C SER A 384 12.16 57.66 22.59
N ILE A 385 10.91 57.59 23.06
CA ILE A 385 10.53 57.02 24.36
C ILE A 385 9.91 55.63 24.23
N PHE A 386 9.09 55.41 23.21
CA PHE A 386 8.23 54.22 23.10
C PHE A 386 8.75 53.18 22.11
N GLY A 387 9.88 53.46 21.44
CA GLY A 387 10.47 52.54 20.47
C GLY A 387 9.68 52.53 19.16
N PHE A 388 9.24 51.36 18.71
CA PHE A 388 8.57 51.22 17.42
C PHE A 388 7.06 50.93 17.57
N PRO A 389 6.25 51.21 16.53
CA PRO A 389 4.84 50.80 16.48
C PRO A 389 4.67 49.28 16.66
N THR A 390 3.45 48.85 17.01
CA THR A 390 3.12 47.44 17.29
C THR A 390 3.40 46.47 16.13
N LEU A 391 3.43 46.98 14.90
CA LEU A 391 3.87 46.29 13.70
C LEU A 391 5.29 45.71 13.79
N VAL A 392 6.16 46.34 14.60
CA VAL A 392 7.57 45.96 14.74
C VAL A 392 7.76 45.12 15.99
N ARG A 393 8.23 43.89 15.82
CA ARG A 393 8.60 43.04 16.96
C ARG A 393 9.96 43.47 17.52
N PHE A 394 9.99 43.86 18.79
CA PHE A 394 11.22 44.20 19.52
C PHE A 394 12.28 43.09 19.52
N SER A 395 11.85 41.83 19.36
CA SER A 395 12.74 40.67 19.26
C SER A 395 13.45 40.54 17.90
N TRP A 396 13.16 41.40 16.93
CA TRP A 396 13.85 41.38 15.65
C TRP A 396 15.30 41.82 15.81
N GLY A 397 16.24 41.01 15.33
CA GLY A 397 17.67 41.35 15.33
C GLY A 397 17.96 42.71 14.70
N THR A 398 17.20 43.10 13.67
CA THR A 398 17.27 44.42 13.02
C THR A 398 17.00 45.58 13.98
N CYS A 399 16.14 45.38 14.99
CA CYS A 399 15.78 46.41 15.97
C CYS A 399 16.78 46.48 17.13
N SER A 400 17.48 45.38 17.43
CA SER A 400 18.39 45.26 18.58
C SER A 400 19.49 46.34 18.62
N THR A 401 19.97 46.78 17.45
CA THR A 401 20.96 47.86 17.35
C THR A 401 20.40 49.23 17.72
N TYR A 402 19.12 49.46 17.46
CA TYR A 402 18.45 50.74 17.75
C TYR A 402 18.15 50.92 19.24
N PHE A 403 18.15 49.85 20.05
CA PHE A 403 17.91 49.94 21.49
C PHE A 403 19.17 50.18 22.31
N LYS A 404 20.37 50.08 21.71
CA LYS A 404 21.64 50.37 22.41
C LYS A 404 21.77 51.82 22.91
N SER A 405 20.98 52.74 22.34
CA SER A 405 20.91 54.15 22.73
C SER A 405 19.57 54.55 23.37
N GLY A 406 18.71 53.59 23.72
CA GLY A 406 17.43 53.85 24.36
C GLY A 406 17.58 54.15 25.86
N ALA A 407 16.65 54.93 26.42
CA ALA A 407 16.53 55.10 27.86
C ALA A 407 15.64 53.98 28.44
N GLU A 408 16.07 53.37 29.54
CA GLU A 408 15.27 52.40 30.27
C GLU A 408 14.16 53.13 31.05
N VAL A 409 12.90 52.77 30.78
CA VAL A 409 11.73 53.32 31.50
C VAL A 409 11.27 52.27 32.50
N LEU A 410 11.51 52.53 33.79
CA LEU A 410 11.00 51.73 34.89
C LEU A 410 9.58 52.20 35.20
N TRP A 411 8.60 51.35 34.90
CA TRP A 411 7.20 51.60 35.27
C TRP A 411 6.98 51.12 36.70
N SER A 412 6.58 52.04 37.58
CA SER A 412 6.26 51.79 38.99
C SER A 412 4.88 51.16 39.18
#